data_AF-A0A6M0RMK4-F1
#
_entry.id   AF-A0A6M0RMK4-F1
#
_cell.length_a   1.000
_cell.length_b   1.000
_cell.length_c   1.000
_cell.angle_alpha   90.00
_cell.angle_beta   90.00
_cell.angle_gamma   90.00
#
_symmetry.space_group_name_H-M   'P 1'
#
loop_
_entity.id
_entity.type
_entity.pdbx_description
1 polymer ?
#
loop_
_entity_poly.entity_id
_entity_poly.type
_entity_poly.pdbx_seq_one_letter_code
_entity_poly.pdbx_strand_id
1 'polypeptide(L)'
;MPNTLPAQQTIVLIGKESTGKSALAAALTGQCPTSTNIQGSTIACDRYRLGDTLLIDTPGILFRADTATTRAALAQLQAHDTIVLLVKATHIDDDLADLLPLVAGKQGLVVVTFWDKVMASEFTQQVVKRWEQAAQVRFIPVDARHLSSDQRQQILGALQTPTVFPQQWHPIPAGWYIEPHPTWLEHRRWGWLLAVLLLLLPAVLAVGVANGVAGVLDSLVQAGLDPLITVLSQTPSLLQEILIGRYGLVTMGPLLFVWAVPTVILYALFLGAYKASGLVERITVALHPLLRPFGLSGRDLVRVIMGFGCNVPAVISTRACSSCSRQTCVSAIAFGAACSYQFGATLGVFSAANLPGLVVPYLGYLTLTTLIYTRLIAPKAARSVHNTLMIEQRTFLEMPRWSAIWRETQGTLKQFFTNAIPIFLVITVIASVLDSLGLITLLADWINPLMGLFNLPPEAAVPIILASIRKDGLLLFAEPGTLAVFTPLQILTGVYLAGVLLPCLVTALTIAREQSVQFAVRLMARQAIAAISFSMLLAWVGRWG
;
A
#
# COMPACT_ATOMS: atom_id res chain seq x y z
N MET A 1 -21.12 18.76 -39.14
CA MET A 1 -19.84 18.02 -39.27
C MET A 1 -19.36 17.68 -37.87
N PRO A 2 -19.39 16.42 -37.43
CA PRO A 2 -18.84 16.07 -36.13
C PRO A 2 -17.30 16.10 -36.24
N ASN A 3 -16.66 16.94 -35.41
CA ASN A 3 -15.22 16.95 -35.20
C ASN A 3 -14.79 15.59 -34.64
N THR A 4 -14.41 14.66 -35.50
CA THR A 4 -13.63 13.49 -35.11
C THR A 4 -12.23 13.98 -34.76
N LEU A 5 -11.94 14.06 -33.46
CA LEU A 5 -10.56 14.16 -32.95
C LEU A 5 -9.72 13.09 -33.67
N PRO A 6 -8.51 13.40 -34.16
CA PRO A 6 -7.65 12.41 -34.82
C PRO A 6 -7.48 11.22 -33.90
N ALA A 7 -7.62 10.01 -34.43
CA ALA A 7 -7.51 8.77 -33.67
C ALA A 7 -6.12 8.71 -33.02
N GLN A 8 -6.07 8.97 -31.70
CA GLN A 8 -4.83 8.93 -30.93
C GLN A 8 -4.27 7.50 -31.00
N GLN A 9 -3.11 7.36 -31.64
CA GLN A 9 -2.41 6.08 -31.70
C GLN A 9 -2.03 5.68 -30.27
N THR A 10 -2.53 4.53 -29.81
CA THR A 10 -2.31 4.06 -28.44
C THR A 10 -1.30 2.92 -28.44
N ILE A 11 -0.26 3.05 -27.63
CA ILE A 11 0.84 2.09 -27.50
C ILE A 11 0.86 1.58 -26.07
N VAL A 12 0.91 0.26 -25.91
CA VAL A 12 0.90 -0.37 -24.58
C VAL A 12 2.29 -0.92 -24.24
N LEU A 13 2.86 -0.48 -23.12
CA LEU A 13 4.08 -1.05 -22.56
C LEU A 13 3.73 -2.29 -21.75
N ILE A 14 4.29 -3.44 -22.10
CA ILE A 14 4.03 -4.72 -21.44
C ILE A 14 5.35 -5.36 -21.01
N GLY A 15 5.36 -5.99 -19.84
CA GLY A 15 6.51 -6.74 -19.36
C GLY A 15 6.34 -7.15 -17.92
N LYS A 16 7.20 -8.05 -17.45
CA LYS A 16 7.23 -8.52 -16.06
C LYS A 16 7.43 -7.40 -15.04
N GLU A 17 7.19 -7.67 -13.77
CA GLU A 17 7.48 -6.69 -12.70
C GLU A 17 8.96 -6.28 -12.68
N SER A 18 9.21 -5.00 -12.37
CA SER A 18 10.55 -4.42 -12.27
C SER A 18 11.42 -4.53 -13.53
N THR A 19 10.84 -4.63 -14.73
CA THR A 19 11.56 -4.60 -16.03
C THR A 19 11.95 -3.19 -16.50
N GLY A 20 11.54 -2.14 -15.77
CA GLY A 20 11.87 -0.76 -16.14
C GLY A 20 10.85 -0.03 -17.02
N LYS A 21 9.62 -0.55 -17.17
CA LYS A 21 8.53 0.07 -17.98
C LYS A 21 8.33 1.56 -17.69
N SER A 22 8.09 1.92 -16.44
CA SER A 22 7.85 3.31 -16.03
C SER A 22 9.08 4.20 -16.13
N ALA A 23 10.28 3.63 -16.18
CA ALA A 23 11.52 4.37 -16.43
C ALA A 23 11.66 4.67 -17.92
N LEU A 24 11.42 3.67 -18.78
CA LEU A 24 11.40 3.82 -20.23
C LEU A 24 10.32 4.84 -20.67
N ALA A 25 9.10 4.73 -20.14
CA ALA A 25 8.00 5.64 -20.46
C ALA A 25 8.35 7.11 -20.13
N ALA A 26 8.94 7.33 -18.94
CA ALA A 26 9.38 8.64 -18.51
C ALA A 26 10.55 9.17 -19.36
N ALA A 27 11.51 8.31 -19.73
CA ALA A 27 12.64 8.69 -20.59
C ALA A 27 12.20 9.03 -22.03
N LEU A 28 11.22 8.31 -22.58
CA LEU A 28 10.69 8.55 -23.92
C LEU A 28 9.87 9.83 -24.02
N THR A 29 9.08 10.15 -22.98
CA THR A 29 8.15 11.29 -23.02
C THR A 29 8.72 12.57 -22.40
N GLY A 30 9.62 12.46 -21.41
CA GLY A 30 10.10 13.60 -20.62
C GLY A 30 8.99 14.25 -19.76
N GLN A 31 7.82 13.62 -19.63
CA GLN A 31 6.65 14.18 -18.96
C GLN A 31 6.23 13.31 -17.75
N CYS A 32 5.50 13.93 -16.82
CA CYS A 32 4.84 13.23 -15.73
C CYS A 32 3.60 12.48 -16.25
N PRO A 33 3.34 11.25 -15.77
CA PRO A 33 2.17 10.51 -16.19
C PRO A 33 0.87 11.11 -15.66
N THR A 34 -0.22 10.86 -16.39
CA THR A 34 -1.59 11.00 -15.91
C THR A 34 -2.13 9.64 -15.55
N SER A 35 -2.37 9.42 -14.25
CA SER A 35 -2.93 8.15 -13.75
C SER A 35 -4.45 8.14 -13.92
N THR A 36 -4.98 7.16 -14.65
CA THR A 36 -6.42 7.01 -14.91
C THR A 36 -6.86 5.57 -14.66
N ASN A 37 -8.03 5.40 -14.05
CA ASN A 37 -8.59 4.09 -13.78
C ASN A 37 -8.99 3.40 -15.10
N ILE A 38 -8.70 2.11 -15.20
CA ILE A 38 -9.19 1.28 -16.30
C ILE A 38 -10.71 1.17 -16.16
N GLN A 39 -11.44 1.30 -17.28
CA GLN A 39 -12.91 1.21 -17.29
C GLN A 39 -13.42 -0.03 -16.55
N GLY A 40 -14.34 0.16 -15.61
CA GLY A 40 -14.91 -0.91 -14.81
C GLY A 40 -13.98 -1.50 -13.73
N SER A 41 -12.79 -0.93 -13.52
CA SER A 41 -11.87 -1.36 -12.47
C SER A 41 -11.37 -0.19 -11.63
N THR A 42 -10.92 -0.49 -10.42
CA THR A 42 -10.28 0.50 -9.55
C THR A 42 -8.77 0.63 -9.80
N ILE A 43 -8.20 -0.21 -10.68
CA ILE A 43 -6.77 -0.23 -11.01
C ILE A 43 -6.46 0.91 -11.97
N ALA A 44 -5.46 1.72 -11.63
CA ALA A 44 -4.98 2.79 -12.48
C ALA A 44 -3.86 2.30 -13.41
N CYS A 45 -3.91 2.75 -14.66
CA CYS A 45 -2.76 2.72 -15.57
C CYS A 45 -2.21 4.14 -15.70
N ASP A 46 -0.88 4.23 -15.75
CA ASP A 46 -0.20 5.49 -15.98
C ASP A 46 -0.15 5.77 -17.49
N ARG A 47 -0.60 6.95 -17.89
CA ARG A 47 -0.65 7.38 -19.28
C ARG A 47 0.32 8.51 -19.52
N TYR A 48 1.13 8.40 -20.56
CA TYR A 48 2.07 9.44 -21.00
C TYR A 48 1.68 9.91 -22.38
N ARG A 49 1.78 11.22 -22.62
CA ARG A 49 1.52 11.80 -23.94
C ARG A 49 2.84 12.04 -24.66
N LEU A 50 2.92 11.57 -25.90
CA LEU A 50 4.06 11.76 -26.78
C LEU A 50 3.55 12.31 -28.12
N GLY A 51 3.48 13.64 -28.23
CA GLY A 51 2.78 14.27 -29.37
C GLY A 51 1.32 13.83 -29.42
N ASP A 52 0.92 13.23 -30.54
CA ASP A 52 -0.43 12.67 -30.77
C ASP A 52 -0.58 11.19 -30.34
N THR A 53 0.51 10.57 -29.88
CA THR A 53 0.55 9.18 -29.42
C THR A 53 0.33 9.10 -27.91
N LEU A 54 -0.52 8.17 -27.48
CA LEU A 54 -0.78 7.86 -26.08
C LEU A 54 -0.01 6.60 -25.67
N LEU A 55 0.91 6.72 -24.72
CA LEU A 55 1.66 5.60 -24.18
C LEU A 55 1.02 5.15 -22.85
N ILE A 56 0.59 3.89 -22.78
CA ILE A 56 -0.01 3.29 -21.60
C ILE A 56 1.04 2.41 -20.91
N ASP A 57 1.46 2.80 -19.72
CA ASP A 57 2.28 1.98 -18.84
C ASP A 57 1.37 1.03 -18.04
N THR A 58 1.48 -0.26 -18.33
CA THR A 58 0.67 -1.28 -17.66
C THR A 58 1.34 -1.77 -16.37
N PRO A 59 0.54 -2.21 -15.37
CA PRO A 59 1.08 -2.92 -14.23
C PRO A 59 1.94 -4.11 -14.67
N GLY A 60 2.99 -4.43 -13.91
CA GLY A 60 3.84 -5.56 -14.25
C GLY A 60 3.08 -6.89 -14.25
N ILE A 61 3.37 -7.73 -15.24
CA ILE A 61 2.86 -9.09 -15.30
C ILE A 61 3.67 -9.96 -14.34
N LEU A 62 3.00 -10.76 -13.54
CA LEU A 62 3.63 -11.84 -12.78
C LEU A 62 3.15 -13.12 -13.41
N PHE A 63 4.05 -13.79 -14.13
CA PHE A 63 3.67 -15.00 -14.84
C PHE A 63 3.24 -16.08 -13.84
N ARG A 64 2.13 -16.77 -14.14
CA ARG A 64 1.46 -17.76 -13.27
C ARG A 64 0.80 -17.23 -11.99
N ALA A 65 0.91 -15.93 -11.67
CA ALA A 65 0.24 -15.35 -10.51
C ALA A 65 -1.15 -14.79 -10.87
N ASP A 66 -2.17 -15.20 -10.12
CA ASP A 66 -3.51 -14.62 -10.24
C ASP A 66 -3.63 -13.36 -9.37
N THR A 67 -3.15 -12.24 -9.90
CA THR A 67 -3.28 -10.92 -9.28
C THR A 67 -4.24 -10.03 -10.07
N ALA A 68 -4.88 -9.07 -9.39
CA ALA A 68 -5.76 -8.13 -10.08
C ALA A 68 -4.96 -7.22 -11.05
N THR A 69 -3.72 -6.88 -10.69
CA THR A 69 -2.80 -6.10 -11.55
C THR A 69 -2.41 -6.84 -12.82
N THR A 70 -2.15 -8.15 -12.77
CA THR A 70 -1.84 -8.96 -13.95
C THR A 70 -3.06 -9.09 -14.87
N ARG A 71 -4.26 -9.32 -14.34
CA ARG A 71 -5.50 -9.36 -15.14
C ARG A 71 -5.78 -8.02 -15.82
N ALA A 72 -5.53 -6.90 -15.14
CA ALA A 72 -5.64 -5.57 -15.72
C ALA A 72 -4.65 -5.33 -16.87
N ALA A 73 -3.40 -5.76 -16.72
CA ALA A 73 -2.39 -5.66 -17.77
C ALA A 73 -2.77 -6.50 -19.01
N LEU A 74 -3.26 -7.73 -18.80
CA LEU A 74 -3.73 -8.60 -19.89
C LEU A 74 -4.98 -8.05 -20.59
N ALA A 75 -5.88 -7.36 -19.87
CA ALA A 75 -7.02 -6.70 -20.49
C ALA A 75 -6.60 -5.54 -21.42
N GLN A 76 -5.60 -4.74 -21.01
CA GLN A 76 -5.04 -3.68 -21.86
C GLN A 76 -4.32 -4.25 -23.08
N LEU A 77 -3.60 -5.36 -22.92
CA LEU A 77 -2.98 -6.11 -24.01
C LEU A 77 -3.99 -6.57 -25.06
N GLN A 78 -5.17 -7.05 -24.63
CA GLN A 78 -6.22 -7.49 -25.55
C GLN A 78 -6.88 -6.32 -26.29
N ALA A 79 -7.08 -5.19 -25.61
CA ALA A 79 -7.77 -4.01 -26.14
C ALA A 79 -6.98 -3.20 -27.18
N HIS A 80 -5.66 -3.43 -27.30
CA HIS A 80 -4.78 -2.64 -28.15
C HIS A 80 -3.91 -3.53 -29.03
N ASP A 81 -3.55 -3.04 -30.22
CA ASP A 81 -2.81 -3.84 -31.20
C ASP A 81 -1.31 -3.49 -31.29
N THR A 82 -0.92 -2.27 -30.89
CA THR A 82 0.49 -1.85 -30.86
C THR A 82 1.09 -1.98 -29.46
N ILE A 83 2.15 -2.79 -29.33
CA ILE A 83 2.77 -3.16 -28.06
C ILE A 83 4.27 -2.89 -28.08
N VAL A 84 4.79 -2.42 -26.95
CA VAL A 84 6.23 -2.47 -26.67
C VAL A 84 6.45 -3.51 -25.59
N LEU A 85 7.10 -4.61 -25.95
CA LEU A 85 7.42 -5.68 -25.01
C LEU A 85 8.76 -5.40 -24.33
N LEU A 86 8.78 -5.27 -23.01
CA LEU A 86 9.98 -5.06 -22.22
C LEU A 86 10.44 -6.37 -21.57
N VAL A 87 11.68 -6.75 -21.85
CA VAL A 87 12.36 -7.92 -21.27
C VAL A 87 13.68 -7.52 -20.63
N LYS A 88 14.06 -8.17 -19.53
CA LYS A 88 15.36 -7.92 -18.90
C LYS A 88 16.48 -8.67 -19.63
N ALA A 89 17.57 -7.98 -19.91
CA ALA A 89 18.75 -8.61 -20.53
C ALA A 89 19.36 -9.71 -19.66
N THR A 90 19.22 -9.62 -18.33
CA THR A 90 19.86 -10.53 -17.37
C THR A 90 19.26 -11.94 -17.34
N HIS A 91 17.97 -12.06 -17.66
CA HIS A 91 17.19 -13.31 -17.67
C HIS A 91 16.28 -13.37 -18.92
N ILE A 92 16.84 -12.94 -20.05
CA ILE A 92 16.09 -12.71 -21.28
C ILE A 92 15.40 -13.97 -21.81
N ASP A 93 16.02 -15.14 -21.64
CA ASP A 93 15.46 -16.42 -22.11
C ASP A 93 14.14 -16.75 -21.39
N ASP A 94 14.08 -16.61 -20.07
CA ASP A 94 12.87 -16.82 -19.26
C ASP A 94 11.80 -15.75 -19.57
N ASP A 95 12.21 -14.48 -19.67
CA ASP A 95 11.31 -13.37 -19.96
C ASP A 95 10.65 -13.51 -21.34
N LEU A 96 11.42 -13.89 -22.36
CA LEU A 96 10.92 -14.12 -23.70
C LEU A 96 10.01 -15.36 -23.76
N ALA A 97 10.39 -16.46 -23.09
CA ALA A 97 9.58 -17.68 -23.06
C ALA A 97 8.19 -17.44 -22.44
N ASP A 98 8.11 -16.62 -21.39
CA ASP A 98 6.86 -16.35 -20.69
C ASP A 98 6.00 -15.27 -21.37
N LEU A 99 6.63 -14.24 -21.96
CA LEU A 99 5.91 -13.05 -22.44
C LEU A 99 5.59 -13.06 -23.94
N LEU A 100 6.44 -13.67 -24.79
CA LEU A 100 6.18 -13.69 -26.24
C LEU A 100 4.86 -14.38 -26.60
N PRO A 101 4.49 -15.53 -26.00
CA PRO A 101 3.20 -16.16 -26.28
C PRO A 101 1.99 -15.26 -26.00
N LEU A 102 2.12 -14.30 -25.07
CA LEU A 102 1.05 -13.38 -24.71
C LEU A 102 0.83 -12.29 -25.78
N VAL A 103 1.88 -11.88 -26.48
CA VAL A 103 1.85 -10.82 -27.51
C VAL A 103 1.78 -11.36 -28.93
N ALA A 104 1.69 -12.67 -29.11
CA ALA A 104 1.61 -13.33 -30.41
C ALA A 104 0.50 -12.75 -31.30
N GLY A 105 0.84 -12.42 -32.55
CA GLY A 105 -0.10 -11.86 -33.52
C GLY A 105 -0.39 -10.36 -33.36
N LYS A 106 0.14 -9.70 -32.34
CA LYS A 106 0.06 -8.24 -32.17
C LYS A 106 1.21 -7.55 -32.90
N GLN A 107 1.17 -6.24 -33.05
CA GLN A 107 2.22 -5.45 -33.71
C GLN A 107 3.07 -4.71 -32.68
N GLY A 108 4.38 -4.62 -32.90
CA GLY A 108 5.23 -3.97 -31.93
C GLY A 108 6.72 -4.19 -32.10
N LEU A 109 7.42 -3.99 -30.99
CA LEU A 109 8.87 -4.18 -30.87
C LEU A 109 9.24 -4.71 -29.47
N VAL A 110 10.43 -5.27 -29.35
CA VAL A 110 11.01 -5.70 -28.08
C VAL A 110 12.07 -4.71 -27.62
N VAL A 111 11.93 -4.19 -26.40
CA VAL A 111 12.95 -3.39 -25.73
C VAL A 111 13.63 -4.26 -24.68
N VAL A 112 14.94 -4.43 -24.83
CA VAL A 112 15.75 -5.20 -23.88
C VAL A 112 16.36 -4.22 -22.88
N THR A 113 15.87 -4.25 -21.64
CA THR A 113 16.33 -3.36 -20.55
C THR A 113 17.46 -3.99 -19.74
N PHE A 114 18.12 -3.21 -18.86
CA PHE A 114 19.30 -3.63 -18.09
C PHE A 114 20.50 -4.03 -18.98
N TRP A 115 20.60 -3.44 -20.17
CA TRP A 115 21.72 -3.71 -21.08
C TRP A 115 23.06 -3.23 -20.53
N ASP A 116 23.06 -2.30 -19.58
CA ASP A 116 24.24 -1.84 -18.82
C ASP A 116 24.89 -2.96 -17.99
N LYS A 117 24.15 -4.04 -17.69
CA LYS A 117 24.66 -5.21 -16.96
C LYS A 117 25.29 -6.26 -17.87
N VAL A 118 25.04 -6.20 -19.18
CA VAL A 118 25.58 -7.16 -20.14
C VAL A 118 26.93 -6.64 -20.65
N MET A 119 27.94 -7.52 -20.65
CA MET A 119 29.24 -7.22 -21.23
C MET A 119 29.11 -7.00 -22.74
N ALA A 120 29.35 -5.77 -23.20
CA ALA A 120 29.34 -5.45 -24.62
C ALA A 120 30.41 -6.26 -25.35
N SER A 121 29.96 -7.18 -26.19
CA SER A 121 30.82 -8.06 -26.98
C SER A 121 30.22 -8.30 -28.36
N GLU A 122 31.06 -8.65 -29.35
CA GLU A 122 30.57 -9.04 -30.68
C GLU A 122 29.56 -10.19 -30.60
N PHE A 123 29.77 -11.13 -29.66
CA PHE A 123 28.85 -12.22 -29.39
C PHE A 123 27.45 -11.71 -29.01
N THR A 124 27.34 -10.79 -28.05
CA THR A 124 26.04 -10.25 -27.61
C THR A 124 25.31 -9.51 -28.75
N GLN A 125 26.03 -8.78 -29.60
CA GLN A 125 25.45 -8.12 -30.77
C GLN A 125 24.98 -9.11 -31.83
N GLN A 126 25.73 -10.20 -32.05
CA GLN A 126 25.32 -11.25 -32.97
C GLN A 126 24.06 -11.98 -32.48
N VAL A 127 23.94 -12.22 -31.16
CA VAL A 127 22.74 -12.83 -30.57
C VAL A 127 21.51 -11.94 -30.78
N VAL A 128 21.61 -10.63 -30.54
CA VAL A 128 20.51 -9.68 -30.79
C VAL A 128 20.10 -9.70 -32.27
N LYS A 129 21.06 -9.66 -33.20
CA LYS A 129 20.77 -9.76 -34.64
C LYS A 129 20.08 -11.08 -35.01
N ARG A 130 20.47 -12.20 -34.40
CA ARG A 130 19.82 -13.50 -34.60
C ARG A 130 18.38 -13.49 -34.10
N TRP A 131 18.09 -12.86 -32.95
CA TRP A 131 16.72 -12.69 -32.48
C TRP A 131 15.88 -11.82 -33.40
N GLU A 132 16.42 -10.71 -33.90
CA GLU A 132 15.71 -9.86 -34.86
C GLU A 132 15.36 -10.63 -36.14
N GLN A 133 16.31 -11.43 -36.66
CA GLN A 133 16.10 -12.27 -37.83
C GLN A 133 15.08 -13.39 -37.59
N ALA A 134 15.17 -14.06 -36.44
CA ALA A 134 14.31 -15.20 -36.10
C ALA A 134 12.87 -14.78 -35.75
N ALA A 135 12.71 -13.69 -35.02
CA ALA A 135 11.39 -13.19 -34.63
C ALA A 135 10.77 -12.28 -35.70
N GLN A 136 11.56 -11.77 -36.66
CA GLN A 136 11.16 -10.71 -37.59
C GLN A 136 10.63 -9.45 -36.88
N VAL A 137 11.08 -9.23 -35.64
CA VAL A 137 10.71 -8.10 -34.79
C VAL A 137 11.97 -7.36 -34.37
N ARG A 138 11.89 -6.04 -34.21
CA ARG A 138 13.01 -5.23 -33.73
C ARG A 138 13.31 -5.50 -32.26
N PHE A 139 14.59 -5.72 -31.94
CA PHE A 139 15.11 -5.84 -30.57
C PHE A 139 16.04 -4.66 -30.29
N ILE A 140 15.60 -3.74 -29.42
CA ILE A 140 16.35 -2.53 -29.11
C ILE A 140 16.93 -2.64 -27.69
N PRO A 141 18.26 -2.84 -27.55
CA PRO A 141 18.91 -2.87 -26.25
C PRO A 141 19.07 -1.47 -25.68
N VAL A 142 18.60 -1.27 -24.44
CA VAL A 142 18.63 0.04 -23.77
C VAL A 142 18.98 -0.07 -22.29
N ASP A 143 19.58 1.01 -21.78
CA ASP A 143 19.43 1.36 -20.38
C ASP A 143 18.18 2.26 -20.25
N ALA A 144 17.07 1.71 -19.75
CA ALA A 144 15.83 2.46 -19.54
C ALA A 144 16.02 3.65 -18.58
N ARG A 145 17.09 3.65 -17.78
CA ARG A 145 17.46 4.74 -16.90
C ARG A 145 18.21 5.85 -17.66
N HIS A 146 19.12 5.53 -18.56
CA HIS A 146 19.91 6.51 -19.32
C HIS A 146 19.75 6.28 -20.83
N LEU A 147 18.57 6.61 -21.34
CA LEU A 147 18.27 6.44 -22.77
C LEU A 147 19.06 7.45 -23.61
N SER A 148 19.87 6.96 -24.55
CA SER A 148 20.58 7.84 -25.49
C SER A 148 19.62 8.46 -26.51
N SER A 149 20.00 9.58 -27.13
CA SER A 149 19.21 10.22 -28.20
C SER A 149 19.00 9.31 -29.40
N ASP A 150 20.01 8.51 -29.76
CA ASP A 150 19.95 7.52 -30.83
C ASP A 150 18.98 6.37 -30.49
N GLN A 151 19.09 5.78 -29.30
CA GLN A 151 18.15 4.74 -28.84
C GLN A 151 16.71 5.26 -28.80
N ARG A 152 16.50 6.51 -28.37
CA ARG A 152 15.19 7.15 -28.41
C ARG A 152 14.67 7.25 -29.84
N GLN A 153 15.49 7.71 -30.79
CA GLN A 153 15.09 7.79 -32.20
C GLN A 153 14.80 6.41 -32.79
N GLN A 154 15.58 5.38 -32.45
CA GLN A 154 15.36 4.01 -32.90
C GLN A 154 14.02 3.46 -32.41
N ILE A 155 13.68 3.66 -31.13
CA ILE A 155 12.38 3.22 -30.58
C ILE A 155 11.24 3.95 -31.28
N LEU A 156 11.33 5.28 -31.42
CA LEU A 156 10.29 6.09 -32.05
C LEU A 156 10.11 5.75 -33.53
N GLY A 157 11.20 5.52 -34.26
CA GLY A 157 11.17 5.08 -35.65
C GLY A 157 10.54 3.69 -35.81
N ALA A 158 10.92 2.74 -34.95
CA ALA A 158 10.33 1.40 -34.97
C ALA A 158 8.83 1.38 -34.61
N LEU A 159 8.37 2.33 -33.80
CA LEU A 159 6.94 2.49 -33.48
C LEU A 159 6.11 3.08 -34.62
N GLN A 160 6.73 3.77 -35.57
CA GLN A 160 6.05 4.25 -36.78
C GLN A 160 5.75 3.10 -37.76
N THR A 161 6.59 2.07 -37.79
CA THR A 161 6.41 0.88 -38.62
C THR A 161 6.51 -0.40 -37.78
N PRO A 162 5.50 -0.68 -36.93
CA PRO A 162 5.56 -1.81 -36.00
C PRO A 162 5.44 -3.14 -36.74
N THR A 163 6.21 -4.14 -36.30
CA THR A 163 6.26 -5.49 -36.88
C THR A 163 5.34 -6.44 -36.14
N VAL A 164 4.76 -7.42 -36.82
CA VAL A 164 3.89 -8.43 -36.19
C VAL A 164 4.73 -9.42 -35.39
N PHE A 165 4.36 -9.67 -34.13
CA PHE A 165 4.96 -10.71 -33.31
C PHE A 165 4.61 -12.10 -33.85
N PRO A 166 5.59 -13.02 -33.95
CA PRO A 166 5.37 -14.36 -34.49
C PRO A 166 4.41 -15.17 -33.61
N GLN A 167 3.56 -16.00 -34.22
CA GLN A 167 2.66 -16.90 -33.48
C GLN A 167 3.37 -18.11 -32.87
N GLN A 168 4.45 -18.58 -33.50
CA GLN A 168 5.30 -19.65 -33.01
C GLN A 168 6.73 -19.15 -33.05
N TRP A 169 7.38 -19.18 -31.90
CA TRP A 169 8.77 -18.79 -31.76
C TRP A 169 9.47 -19.78 -30.84
N HIS A 170 10.61 -20.28 -31.28
CA HIS A 170 11.51 -21.05 -30.44
C HIS A 170 12.64 -20.12 -30.00
N PRO A 171 12.78 -19.85 -28.69
CA PRO A 171 13.86 -19.03 -28.21
C PRO A 171 15.21 -19.61 -28.64
N ILE A 172 15.97 -18.81 -29.39
CA ILE A 172 17.40 -19.06 -29.51
C ILE A 172 17.98 -18.62 -28.16
N PRO A 173 18.56 -19.55 -27.37
CA PRO A 173 19.04 -19.20 -26.04
C PRO A 173 20.13 -18.14 -26.13
N ALA A 174 20.06 -17.13 -25.27
CA ALA A 174 21.05 -16.07 -25.18
C ALA A 174 22.44 -16.63 -24.85
N GLY A 175 22.47 -17.70 -24.04
CA GLY A 175 23.70 -18.30 -23.55
C GLY A 175 24.35 -17.52 -22.40
N TRP A 176 23.64 -16.55 -21.82
CA TRP A 176 24.04 -15.89 -20.58
C TRP A 176 22.87 -15.81 -19.60
N TYR A 177 23.22 -15.86 -18.32
CA TYR A 177 22.28 -15.70 -17.22
C TYR A 177 23.03 -14.95 -16.11
N ILE A 178 22.57 -13.74 -15.79
CA ILE A 178 23.29 -12.82 -14.91
C ILE A 178 22.52 -12.69 -13.61
N GLU A 179 22.98 -13.36 -12.55
CA GLU A 179 22.41 -13.17 -11.22
C GLU A 179 23.03 -11.99 -10.49
N PRO A 180 22.23 -11.17 -9.79
CA PRO A 180 22.75 -10.17 -8.87
C PRO A 180 23.54 -10.80 -7.72
N HIS A 181 24.56 -10.11 -7.24
CA HIS A 181 25.32 -10.52 -6.06
C HIS A 181 24.39 -10.69 -4.83
N PRO A 182 24.60 -11.78 -4.05
CA PRO A 182 23.90 -11.96 -2.78
C PRO A 182 24.31 -10.87 -1.79
N THR A 183 23.35 -10.40 -1.02
CA THR A 183 23.55 -9.48 0.10
C THR A 183 23.33 -10.22 1.43
N TRP A 184 23.38 -9.49 2.54
CA TRP A 184 23.14 -10.06 3.86
C TRP A 184 21.67 -10.47 4.08
N LEU A 185 20.74 -9.95 3.27
CA LEU A 185 19.32 -10.31 3.29
C LEU A 185 19.08 -11.78 2.90
N GLU A 186 19.94 -12.35 2.06
CA GLU A 186 19.84 -13.74 1.59
C GLU A 186 20.50 -14.73 2.55
N HIS A 187 21.06 -14.28 3.68
CA HIS A 187 21.69 -15.17 4.65
C HIS A 187 20.65 -16.05 5.36
N ARG A 188 20.83 -17.38 5.32
CA ARG A 188 19.84 -18.37 5.78
C ARG A 188 19.34 -18.16 7.23
N ARG A 189 20.21 -17.74 8.14
CA ARG A 189 19.88 -17.64 9.59
C ARG A 189 19.42 -16.24 10.04
N TRP A 190 19.99 -15.18 9.46
CA TRP A 190 19.83 -13.79 9.94
C TRP A 190 19.19 -12.87 8.89
N GLY A 191 19.03 -13.32 7.65
CA GLY A 191 18.47 -12.53 6.55
C GLY A 191 17.04 -12.07 6.84
N TRP A 192 16.23 -12.93 7.47
CA TRP A 192 14.86 -12.57 7.85
C TRP A 192 14.82 -11.49 8.96
N LEU A 193 15.75 -11.53 9.94
CA LEU A 193 15.85 -10.50 10.98
C LEU A 193 16.22 -9.15 10.37
N LEU A 194 17.23 -9.14 9.49
CA LEU A 194 17.63 -7.94 8.76
C LEU A 194 16.48 -7.41 7.90
N ALA A 195 15.73 -8.30 7.24
CA ALA A 195 14.59 -7.93 6.43
C ALA A 195 13.44 -7.32 7.26
N VAL A 196 13.14 -7.87 8.45
CA VAL A 196 12.15 -7.26 9.37
C VAL A 196 12.63 -5.89 9.84
N LEU A 197 13.89 -5.78 10.27
CA LEU A 197 14.47 -4.52 10.73
C LEU A 197 14.41 -3.44 9.65
N LEU A 198 14.84 -3.78 8.44
CA LEU A 198 14.85 -2.88 7.30
C LEU A 198 13.43 -2.49 6.87
N LEU A 199 12.48 -3.41 6.98
CA LEU A 199 11.08 -3.14 6.65
C LEU A 199 10.36 -2.27 7.71
N LEU A 200 10.75 -2.39 8.99
CA LEU A 200 10.19 -1.57 10.08
C LEU A 200 10.84 -0.18 10.19
N LEU A 201 12.06 -0.01 9.69
CA LEU A 201 12.80 1.26 9.75
C LEU A 201 12.00 2.45 9.19
N PRO A 202 11.37 2.36 8.00
CA PRO A 202 10.50 3.43 7.49
C PRO A 202 9.34 3.78 8.42
N ALA A 203 8.72 2.78 9.06
CA ALA A 203 7.60 3.01 9.96
C ALA A 203 8.05 3.77 11.21
N VAL A 204 9.15 3.33 11.84
CA VAL A 204 9.71 3.98 13.03
C VAL A 204 10.15 5.42 12.72
N LEU A 205 10.89 5.62 11.61
CA LEU A 205 11.37 6.95 11.23
C LEU A 205 10.21 7.89 10.82
N ALA A 206 9.29 7.42 9.98
CA ALA A 206 8.18 8.25 9.51
C ALA A 206 7.28 8.68 10.68
N VAL A 207 6.92 7.74 11.56
CA VAL A 207 6.10 8.04 12.74
C VAL A 207 6.84 8.93 13.72
N GLY A 208 8.10 8.61 14.06
CA GLY A 208 8.87 9.38 15.03
C GLY A 208 9.07 10.83 14.59
N VAL A 209 9.48 11.04 13.34
CA VAL A 209 9.66 12.38 12.78
C VAL A 209 8.32 13.10 12.63
N ALA A 210 7.28 12.43 12.13
CA ALA A 210 5.98 13.07 11.94
C ALA A 210 5.33 13.47 13.26
N ASN A 211 5.41 12.66 14.31
CA ASN A 211 4.91 13.02 15.64
C ASN A 211 5.70 14.20 16.23
N GLY A 212 7.02 14.25 16.01
CA GLY A 212 7.83 15.40 16.42
C GLY A 212 7.42 16.70 15.69
N VAL A 213 7.21 16.61 14.38
CA VAL A 213 6.70 17.74 13.57
C VAL A 213 5.30 18.15 14.01
N ALA A 214 4.42 17.17 14.26
CA ALA A 214 3.05 17.41 14.70
C ALA A 214 3.01 18.12 16.06
N GLY A 215 3.84 17.74 17.02
CA GLY A 215 3.91 18.41 18.32
C GLY A 215 4.27 19.90 18.22
N VAL A 216 5.11 20.28 17.26
CA VAL A 216 5.43 21.69 17.00
C VAL A 216 4.29 22.40 16.28
N LEU A 217 3.74 21.78 15.23
CA LEU A 217 2.68 22.37 14.41
C LEU A 217 1.35 22.50 15.15
N ASP A 218 1.03 21.59 16.07
CA ASP A 218 -0.27 21.54 16.75
C ASP A 218 -0.55 22.85 17.51
N SER A 219 0.44 23.35 18.27
CA SER A 219 0.33 24.63 18.98
C SER A 219 0.13 25.83 18.05
N LEU A 220 0.83 25.87 16.91
CA LEU A 220 0.71 26.95 15.92
C LEU A 220 -0.65 26.92 15.22
N VAL A 221 -1.14 25.72 14.90
CA VAL A 221 -2.42 25.51 14.24
C VAL A 221 -3.58 25.85 15.18
N GLN A 222 -3.51 25.45 16.44
CA GLN A 222 -4.51 25.81 17.46
C GLN A 222 -4.56 27.33 17.67
N ALA A 223 -3.41 27.99 17.83
CA ALA A 223 -3.37 29.45 17.96
C ALA A 223 -3.96 30.19 16.74
N GLY A 224 -3.82 29.63 15.54
CA GLY A 224 -4.45 30.16 14.32
C GLY A 224 -5.95 29.86 14.21
N LEU A 225 -6.43 28.80 14.85
CA LEU A 225 -7.84 28.37 14.83
C LEU A 225 -8.68 29.03 15.91
N ASP A 226 -8.11 29.39 17.06
CA ASP A 226 -8.81 30.08 18.15
C ASP A 226 -9.64 31.31 17.71
N PRO A 227 -9.15 32.23 16.86
CA PRO A 227 -9.99 33.33 16.36
C PRO A 227 -11.14 32.85 15.47
N LEU A 228 -10.96 31.75 14.73
CA LEU A 228 -12.02 31.17 13.91
C LEU A 228 -13.07 30.47 14.77
N ILE A 229 -12.64 29.74 15.80
CA ILE A 229 -13.50 29.05 16.77
C ILE A 229 -14.37 30.05 17.53
N THR A 230 -13.81 31.20 17.94
CA THR A 230 -14.54 32.25 18.65
C THR A 230 -15.56 32.99 17.79
N VAL A 231 -15.34 33.10 16.48
CA VAL A 231 -16.34 33.63 15.53
C VAL A 231 -17.43 32.60 15.27
N LEU A 232 -17.04 31.34 15.07
CA LEU A 232 -17.98 30.26 14.78
C LEU A 232 -18.85 29.89 16.00
N SER A 233 -18.44 30.20 17.22
CA SER A 233 -19.23 29.93 18.43
C SER A 233 -20.51 30.78 18.53
N GLN A 234 -20.65 31.79 17.67
CA GLN A 234 -21.84 32.63 17.55
C GLN A 234 -22.87 32.07 16.54
N THR A 235 -22.59 30.93 15.91
CA THR A 235 -23.51 30.27 14.97
C THR A 235 -24.63 29.50 15.68
N PRO A 236 -25.78 29.24 15.03
CA PRO A 236 -26.88 28.49 15.65
C PRO A 236 -26.44 27.09 16.12
N SER A 237 -27.07 26.60 17.19
CA SER A 237 -26.65 25.42 17.97
C SER A 237 -26.27 24.19 17.14
N LEU A 238 -27.06 23.86 16.11
CA LEU A 238 -26.78 22.71 15.24
C LEU A 238 -25.56 22.90 14.34
N LEU A 239 -25.32 24.13 13.85
CA LEU A 239 -24.15 24.44 13.04
C LEU A 239 -22.89 24.56 13.90
N GLN A 240 -23.04 25.08 15.12
CA GLN A 240 -21.99 25.16 16.12
C GLN A 240 -21.48 23.77 16.51
N GLU A 241 -22.37 22.79 16.73
CA GLU A 241 -21.97 21.42 17.06
C GLU A 241 -21.30 20.68 15.89
N ILE A 242 -21.75 20.92 14.65
CA ILE A 242 -21.14 20.33 13.46
C ILE A 242 -19.75 20.93 13.16
N LEU A 243 -19.54 22.22 13.43
CA LEU A 243 -18.29 22.90 13.13
C LEU A 243 -17.30 22.85 14.29
N ILE A 244 -17.74 23.14 15.52
CA ILE A 244 -16.89 23.32 16.72
C ILE A 244 -17.16 22.25 17.79
N GLY A 245 -18.24 21.49 17.70
CA GLY A 245 -18.57 20.48 18.72
C GLY A 245 -17.44 19.47 18.95
N ARG A 246 -17.65 18.56 19.92
CA ARG A 246 -16.65 17.54 20.29
C ARG A 246 -16.16 16.70 19.08
N TYR A 247 -16.99 16.60 18.05
CA TYR A 247 -16.73 15.91 16.78
C TYR A 247 -16.60 16.83 15.57
N GLY A 248 -16.59 18.14 15.80
CA GLY A 248 -16.71 19.18 14.80
C GLY A 248 -15.60 19.15 13.74
N LEU A 249 -15.95 19.64 12.56
CA LEU A 249 -15.03 19.64 11.43
C LEU A 249 -13.82 20.57 11.64
N VAL A 250 -14.01 21.71 12.30
CA VAL A 250 -12.98 22.74 12.52
C VAL A 250 -12.06 22.37 13.68
N THR A 251 -12.56 21.66 14.69
CA THR A 251 -11.74 21.17 15.81
C THR A 251 -10.92 19.95 15.41
N MET A 252 -11.51 19.00 14.67
CA MET A 252 -10.87 17.70 14.38
C MET A 252 -10.19 17.63 13.01
N GLY A 253 -10.62 18.43 12.04
CA GLY A 253 -10.02 18.47 10.71
C GLY A 253 -8.52 18.82 10.73
N PRO A 254 -8.12 19.94 11.37
CA PRO A 254 -6.72 20.35 11.44
C PRO A 254 -5.81 19.31 12.10
N LEU A 255 -6.29 18.61 13.14
CA LEU A 255 -5.58 17.49 13.78
C LEU A 255 -5.31 16.36 12.76
N LEU A 256 -6.27 16.02 11.89
CA LEU A 256 -6.00 15.05 10.83
C LEU A 256 -4.88 15.55 9.90
N PHE A 257 -4.88 16.82 9.50
CA PHE A 257 -3.85 17.35 8.61
C PHE A 257 -2.47 17.36 9.26
N VAL A 258 -2.37 17.87 10.48
CA VAL A 258 -1.10 18.00 11.22
C VAL A 258 -0.47 16.63 11.50
N TRP A 259 -1.27 15.62 11.85
CA TRP A 259 -0.75 14.33 12.28
C TRP A 259 -0.68 13.29 11.13
N ALA A 260 -1.64 13.27 10.21
CA ALA A 260 -1.68 12.26 9.15
C ALA A 260 -0.81 12.63 7.94
N VAL A 261 -0.85 13.88 7.47
CA VAL A 261 -0.20 14.27 6.20
C VAL A 261 1.32 14.13 6.25
N PRO A 262 2.04 14.64 7.26
CA PRO A 262 3.50 14.47 7.34
C PRO A 262 3.89 13.00 7.37
N THR A 263 3.15 12.17 8.13
CA THR A 263 3.43 10.74 8.21
C THR A 263 3.23 10.04 6.87
N VAL A 264 2.14 10.35 6.15
CA VAL A 264 1.88 9.78 4.81
C VAL A 264 2.96 10.19 3.82
N ILE A 265 3.42 11.46 3.84
CA ILE A 265 4.49 11.95 2.96
C ILE A 265 5.80 11.21 3.25
N LEU A 266 6.25 11.17 4.51
CA LEU A 266 7.49 10.49 4.88
C LEU A 266 7.46 9.00 4.53
N TYR A 267 6.34 8.33 4.83
CA TYR A 267 6.19 6.93 4.49
C TYR A 267 6.23 6.69 2.98
N ALA A 268 5.57 7.54 2.19
CA ALA A 268 5.57 7.44 0.74
C ALA A 268 6.97 7.71 0.13
N LEU A 269 7.74 8.64 0.70
CA LEU A 269 9.13 8.88 0.33
C LEU A 269 10.01 7.63 0.58
N PHE A 270 9.93 7.04 1.78
CA PHE A 270 10.71 5.84 2.09
C PHE A 270 10.29 4.63 1.24
N LEU A 271 8.99 4.39 1.09
CA LEU A 271 8.50 3.31 0.26
C LEU A 271 8.89 3.51 -1.22
N GLY A 272 8.81 4.75 -1.71
CA GLY A 272 9.30 5.12 -3.04
C GLY A 272 10.79 4.83 -3.22
N ALA A 273 11.62 5.14 -2.22
CA ALA A 273 13.04 4.82 -2.23
C ALA A 273 13.29 3.30 -2.22
N TYR A 274 12.52 2.54 -1.46
CA TYR A 274 12.66 1.09 -1.36
C TYR A 274 12.23 0.39 -2.65
N LYS A 275 11.15 0.88 -3.28
CA LYS A 275 10.70 0.40 -4.60
C LYS A 275 11.70 0.74 -5.70
N ALA A 276 12.15 2.00 -5.76
CA ALA A 276 13.08 2.48 -6.79
C ALA A 276 14.47 1.83 -6.71
N SER A 277 14.86 1.34 -5.53
CA SER A 277 16.11 0.60 -5.31
C SER A 277 15.99 -0.91 -5.50
N GLY A 278 14.78 -1.46 -5.68
CA GLY A 278 14.56 -2.92 -5.76
C GLY A 278 14.66 -3.64 -4.41
N LEU A 279 14.79 -2.90 -3.30
CA LEU A 279 14.96 -3.43 -1.95
C LEU A 279 13.71 -4.18 -1.45
N VAL A 280 12.52 -3.71 -1.82
CA VAL A 280 11.24 -4.37 -1.47
C VAL A 280 11.21 -5.83 -1.92
N GLU A 281 11.73 -6.12 -3.11
CA GLU A 281 11.73 -7.48 -3.66
C GLU A 281 12.68 -8.40 -2.86
N ARG A 282 13.86 -7.89 -2.48
CA ARG A 282 14.80 -8.67 -1.64
C ARG A 282 14.27 -8.94 -0.25
N ILE A 283 13.68 -7.92 0.39
CA ILE A 283 13.01 -8.05 1.70
C ILE A 283 11.89 -9.10 1.59
N THR A 284 11.11 -9.05 0.52
CA THR A 284 10.00 -9.96 0.29
C THR A 284 10.46 -11.42 0.20
N VAL A 285 11.53 -11.70 -0.55
CA VAL A 285 12.10 -13.04 -0.66
C VAL A 285 12.59 -13.55 0.70
N ALA A 286 13.27 -12.70 1.47
CA ALA A 286 13.80 -13.07 2.79
C ALA A 286 12.70 -13.38 3.81
N LEU A 287 11.55 -12.69 3.75
CA LEU A 287 10.46 -12.83 4.73
C LEU A 287 9.45 -13.93 4.40
N HIS A 288 9.42 -14.40 3.16
CA HIS A 288 8.44 -15.38 2.73
C HIS A 288 8.36 -16.67 3.54
N PRO A 289 9.49 -17.34 3.89
CA PRO A 289 9.43 -18.59 4.63
C PRO A 289 8.80 -18.42 6.00
N LEU A 290 8.98 -17.24 6.62
CA LEU A 290 8.44 -16.91 7.93
C LEU A 290 6.92 -16.68 7.90
N LEU A 291 6.41 -16.11 6.82
CA LEU A 291 5.02 -15.65 6.70
C LEU A 291 4.06 -16.71 6.16
N ARG A 292 4.58 -17.65 5.39
CA ARG A 292 3.81 -18.72 4.76
C ARG A 292 2.91 -19.51 5.74
N PRO A 293 3.34 -19.87 6.97
CA PRO A 293 2.48 -20.57 7.93
C PRO A 293 1.25 -19.75 8.36
N PHE A 294 1.34 -18.42 8.26
CA PHE A 294 0.28 -17.47 8.58
C PHE A 294 -0.62 -17.14 7.38
N GLY A 295 -0.39 -17.80 6.23
CA GLY A 295 -1.15 -17.59 5.00
C GLY A 295 -0.89 -16.24 4.33
N LEU A 296 0.26 -15.63 4.62
CA LEU A 296 0.75 -14.41 4.00
C LEU A 296 1.96 -14.73 3.13
N SER A 297 2.08 -14.01 2.02
CA SER A 297 3.30 -13.94 1.23
C SER A 297 4.21 -12.82 1.75
N GLY A 298 5.52 -12.89 1.48
CA GLY A 298 6.43 -11.77 1.79
C GLY A 298 5.95 -10.44 1.16
N ARG A 299 5.31 -10.52 0.00
CA ARG A 299 4.78 -9.37 -0.75
C ARG A 299 3.58 -8.75 -0.04
N ASP A 300 2.83 -9.57 0.69
CA ASP A 300 1.69 -9.12 1.49
C ASP A 300 2.17 -8.36 2.72
N LEU A 301 3.27 -8.79 3.34
CA LEU A 301 3.80 -8.13 4.53
C LEU A 301 4.25 -6.70 4.24
N VAL A 302 4.82 -6.42 3.05
CA VAL A 302 5.15 -5.05 2.64
C VAL A 302 3.92 -4.14 2.70
N ARG A 303 2.74 -4.66 2.34
CA ARG A 303 1.46 -3.92 2.39
C ARG A 303 0.88 -3.84 3.79
N VAL A 304 1.01 -4.89 4.58
CA VAL A 304 0.66 -4.86 6.01
C VAL A 304 1.45 -3.75 6.70
N ILE A 305 2.74 -3.63 6.40
CA ILE A 305 3.58 -2.59 6.99
C ILE A 305 3.26 -1.20 6.45
N MET A 306 2.84 -1.09 5.19
CA MET A 306 2.23 0.13 4.65
C MET A 306 0.99 0.59 5.42
N GLY A 307 0.28 -0.32 6.08
CA GLY A 307 -0.84 0.00 6.96
C GLY A 307 -0.44 0.85 8.17
N PHE A 308 0.77 0.68 8.73
CA PHE A 308 1.27 1.52 9.83
C PHE A 308 1.42 2.99 9.42
N GLY A 309 1.54 3.28 8.13
CA GLY A 309 1.33 4.63 7.62
C GLY A 309 -0.16 4.95 7.57
N CYS A 310 -0.88 4.38 6.60
CA CYS A 310 -2.33 4.54 6.49
C CYS A 310 -2.99 3.29 5.91
N ASN A 311 -4.05 2.82 6.55
CA ASN A 311 -4.77 1.61 6.15
C ASN A 311 -5.45 1.75 4.79
N VAL A 312 -5.90 2.94 4.39
CA VAL A 312 -6.59 3.17 3.10
C VAL A 312 -5.71 2.84 1.88
N PRO A 313 -4.55 3.51 1.67
CA PRO A 313 -3.68 3.18 0.54
C PRO A 313 -3.05 1.78 0.67
N ALA A 314 -2.85 1.28 1.90
CA ALA A 314 -2.40 -0.09 2.13
C ALA A 314 -3.42 -1.12 1.59
N VAL A 315 -4.71 -0.98 1.92
CA VAL A 315 -5.79 -1.86 1.42
C VAL A 315 -5.89 -1.77 -0.11
N ILE A 316 -5.82 -0.57 -0.69
CA ILE A 316 -5.83 -0.37 -2.15
C ILE A 316 -4.63 -1.07 -2.81
N SER A 317 -3.44 -1.02 -2.20
CA SER A 317 -2.25 -1.67 -2.74
C SER A 317 -2.34 -3.21 -2.77
N THR A 318 -3.27 -3.82 -2.03
CA THR A 318 -3.48 -5.29 -2.00
C THR A 318 -3.97 -5.88 -3.31
N ARG A 319 -4.32 -5.08 -4.31
CA ARG A 319 -4.62 -5.57 -5.67
C ARG A 319 -3.47 -6.32 -6.33
N ALA A 320 -2.27 -6.02 -5.87
CA ALA A 320 -1.04 -6.65 -6.29
C ALA A 320 -0.77 -7.96 -5.47
N CYS A 321 -1.53 -8.28 -4.41
CA CYS A 321 -1.48 -9.59 -3.74
C CYS A 321 -1.95 -10.72 -4.68
N SER A 322 -1.52 -11.95 -4.41
CA SER A 322 -2.13 -13.13 -5.02
C SER A 322 -3.56 -13.31 -4.51
N SER A 323 -4.45 -13.85 -5.36
CA SER A 323 -5.87 -14.02 -5.02
C SER A 323 -6.09 -14.86 -3.76
N CYS A 324 -5.25 -15.87 -3.52
CA CYS A 324 -5.36 -16.77 -2.36
C CYS A 324 -4.99 -16.11 -1.01
N SER A 325 -4.07 -15.13 -0.99
CA SER A 325 -3.62 -14.48 0.25
C SER A 325 -4.17 -13.07 0.44
N ARG A 326 -4.71 -12.45 -0.63
CA ARG A 326 -5.23 -11.07 -0.61
C ARG A 326 -6.20 -10.80 0.54
N GLN A 327 -7.14 -11.70 0.80
CA GLN A 327 -8.11 -11.54 1.90
C GLN A 327 -7.43 -11.60 3.28
N THR A 328 -6.46 -12.49 3.47
CA THR A 328 -5.66 -12.56 4.70
C THR A 328 -4.83 -11.30 4.89
N CYS A 329 -4.24 -10.77 3.81
CA CYS A 329 -3.48 -9.52 3.82
C CYS A 329 -4.35 -8.32 4.24
N VAL A 330 -5.56 -8.19 3.68
CA VAL A 330 -6.51 -7.14 4.07
C VAL A 330 -6.91 -7.27 5.54
N SER A 331 -7.19 -8.49 6.02
CA SER A 331 -7.48 -8.75 7.43
C SER A 331 -6.29 -8.40 8.35
N ALA A 332 -5.06 -8.67 7.92
CA ALA A 332 -3.84 -8.32 8.66
C ALA A 332 -3.63 -6.80 8.74
N ILE A 333 -3.91 -6.06 7.66
CA ILE A 333 -3.88 -4.59 7.65
C ILE A 333 -4.94 -4.04 8.62
N ALA A 334 -6.18 -4.52 8.52
CA ALA A 334 -7.31 -4.01 9.32
C ALA A 334 -7.18 -4.29 10.83
N PHE A 335 -6.56 -5.42 11.20
CA PHE A 335 -6.41 -5.86 12.58
C PHE A 335 -5.07 -5.45 13.20
N GLY A 336 -3.97 -5.71 12.49
CA GLY A 336 -2.62 -5.65 13.06
C GLY A 336 -1.81 -4.40 12.73
N ALA A 337 -2.20 -3.65 11.69
CA ALA A 337 -1.52 -2.41 11.35
C ALA A 337 -2.19 -1.24 12.09
N ALA A 338 -1.64 -0.89 13.24
CA ALA A 338 -1.99 0.35 13.92
C ALA A 338 -1.51 1.53 13.04
N CYS A 339 -2.44 2.16 12.31
CA CYS A 339 -2.10 3.26 11.42
C CYS A 339 -1.43 4.41 12.18
N SER A 340 -0.74 5.31 11.47
CA SER A 340 0.11 6.33 12.08
C SER A 340 -0.62 7.12 13.16
N TYR A 341 -1.87 7.46 12.87
CA TYR A 341 -2.74 8.18 13.77
C TYR A 341 -3.13 7.35 15.00
N GLN A 342 -3.53 6.08 14.84
CA GLN A 342 -3.85 5.18 15.95
C GLN A 342 -2.64 4.97 16.85
N PHE A 343 -1.45 4.78 16.25
CA PHE A 343 -0.22 4.60 17.00
C PHE A 343 0.20 5.88 17.74
N GLY A 344 0.09 7.05 17.09
CA GLY A 344 0.29 8.35 17.73
C GLY A 344 -0.67 8.62 18.90
N ALA A 345 -1.96 8.32 18.73
CA ALA A 345 -2.96 8.44 19.80
C ALA A 345 -2.65 7.47 20.97
N THR A 346 -2.23 6.24 20.67
CA THR A 346 -1.80 5.27 21.69
C THR A 346 -0.60 5.79 22.49
N LEU A 347 0.39 6.36 21.81
CA LEU A 347 1.53 7.02 22.47
C LEU A 347 1.09 8.20 23.33
N GLY A 348 0.16 9.03 22.84
CA GLY A 348 -0.41 10.15 23.57
C GLY A 348 -1.08 9.71 24.87
N VAL A 349 -1.92 8.67 24.82
CA VAL A 349 -2.58 8.10 26.01
C VAL A 349 -1.56 7.55 27.00
N PHE A 350 -0.58 6.77 26.55
CA PHE A 350 0.44 6.21 27.45
C PHE A 350 1.36 7.29 28.05
N SER A 351 1.67 8.34 27.30
CA SER A 351 2.43 9.49 27.78
C SER A 351 1.64 10.28 28.82
N ALA A 352 0.35 10.55 28.57
CA ALA A 352 -0.54 11.24 29.50
C ALA A 352 -0.72 10.44 30.81
N ALA A 353 -0.72 9.11 30.72
CA ALA A 353 -0.74 8.21 31.87
C ALA A 353 0.62 8.10 32.61
N ASN A 354 1.66 8.83 32.19
CA ASN A 354 3.04 8.71 32.69
C ASN A 354 3.65 7.29 32.58
N LEU A 355 3.22 6.52 31.57
CA LEU A 355 3.60 5.12 31.37
C LEU A 355 4.06 4.84 29.92
N PRO A 356 5.06 5.56 29.39
CA PRO A 356 5.53 5.37 28.01
C PRO A 356 6.08 3.96 27.75
N GLY A 357 6.48 3.22 28.80
CA GLY A 357 6.93 1.83 28.71
C GLY A 357 5.85 0.85 28.21
N LEU A 358 4.56 1.19 28.28
CA LEU A 358 3.44 0.35 27.82
C LEU A 358 3.42 0.12 26.30
N VAL A 359 4.18 0.90 25.52
CA VAL A 359 4.27 0.76 24.06
C VAL A 359 4.84 -0.60 23.66
N VAL A 360 5.87 -1.09 24.35
CA VAL A 360 6.53 -2.36 24.05
C VAL A 360 5.59 -3.56 24.26
N PRO A 361 4.94 -3.74 25.43
CA PRO A 361 3.98 -4.81 25.61
C PRO A 361 2.75 -4.65 24.69
N TYR A 362 2.30 -3.43 24.41
CA TYR A 362 1.24 -3.18 23.43
C TYR A 362 1.60 -3.71 22.04
N LEU A 363 2.76 -3.33 21.49
CA LEU A 363 3.20 -3.76 20.17
C LEU A 363 3.50 -5.27 20.12
N GLY A 364 4.11 -5.82 21.18
CA GLY A 364 4.35 -7.26 21.29
C GLY A 364 3.05 -8.06 21.28
N TYR A 365 2.07 -7.61 22.06
CA TYR A 365 0.75 -8.24 22.13
C TYR A 365 -0.05 -8.08 20.83
N LEU A 366 -0.03 -6.89 20.22
CA LEU A 366 -0.63 -6.63 18.92
C LEU A 366 -0.03 -7.53 17.82
N THR A 367 1.29 -7.66 17.79
CA THR A 367 1.98 -8.52 16.82
C THR A 367 1.62 -9.99 17.02
N LEU A 368 1.66 -10.48 18.27
CA LEU A 368 1.31 -11.85 18.61
C LEU A 368 -0.14 -12.19 18.22
N THR A 369 -1.09 -11.35 18.63
CA THR A 369 -2.51 -11.54 18.33
C THR A 369 -2.79 -11.44 16.84
N THR A 370 -2.09 -10.58 16.10
CA THR A 370 -2.19 -10.49 14.63
C THR A 370 -1.72 -11.78 13.96
N LEU A 371 -0.60 -12.34 14.40
CA LEU A 371 -0.09 -13.62 13.87
C LEU A 371 -1.06 -14.77 14.17
N ILE A 372 -1.65 -14.81 15.36
CA ILE A 372 -2.67 -15.82 15.71
C ILE A 372 -3.92 -15.63 14.83
N TYR A 373 -4.45 -14.41 14.76
CA TYR A 373 -5.64 -14.05 13.99
C TYR A 373 -5.50 -14.40 12.49
N THR A 374 -4.38 -14.01 11.87
CA THR A 374 -4.11 -14.28 10.46
C THR A 374 -4.00 -15.78 10.20
N ARG A 375 -3.33 -16.54 11.08
CA ARG A 375 -3.23 -18.00 10.97
C ARG A 375 -4.60 -18.69 11.04
N LEU A 376 -5.51 -18.21 11.89
CA LEU A 376 -6.84 -18.79 12.06
C LEU A 376 -7.73 -18.57 10.82
N ILE A 377 -7.61 -17.40 10.18
CA ILE A 377 -8.47 -17.01 9.05
C ILE A 377 -7.90 -17.47 7.70
N ALA A 378 -6.58 -17.66 7.61
CA ALA A 378 -5.90 -18.01 6.38
C ALA A 378 -6.47 -19.28 5.73
N PRO A 379 -6.85 -19.25 4.44
CA PRO A 379 -7.30 -20.44 3.73
C PRO A 379 -6.17 -21.47 3.62
N LYS A 380 -6.52 -22.76 3.54
CA LYS A 380 -5.54 -23.85 3.41
C LYS A 380 -4.66 -23.67 2.17
N ALA A 381 -5.22 -23.15 1.07
CA ALA A 381 -4.50 -22.86 -0.16
C ALA A 381 -3.34 -21.87 0.07
N ALA A 382 -3.57 -20.79 0.83
CA ALA A 382 -2.55 -19.79 1.13
C ALA A 382 -1.42 -20.34 2.03
N ARG A 383 -1.72 -21.34 2.86
CA ARG A 383 -0.76 -22.01 3.75
C ARG A 383 -0.03 -23.20 3.10
N SER A 384 -0.38 -23.56 1.87
CA SER A 384 0.03 -24.84 1.27
C SER A 384 1.51 -24.88 0.83
N VAL A 385 2.02 -26.13 0.74
CA VAL A 385 3.18 -26.65 -0.04
C VAL A 385 3.48 -25.93 -1.37
N HIS A 386 2.39 -25.60 -2.04
CA HIS A 386 2.39 -25.22 -3.44
C HIS A 386 2.17 -23.72 -3.64
N ASN A 387 1.86 -22.98 -2.58
CA ASN A 387 1.86 -21.52 -2.62
C ASN A 387 3.30 -21.01 -2.50
N THR A 388 4.06 -21.19 -3.58
CA THR A 388 5.40 -20.62 -3.72
C THR A 388 5.27 -19.13 -4.02
N LEU A 389 6.12 -18.31 -3.40
CA LEU A 389 6.30 -16.95 -3.89
C LEU A 389 6.75 -17.01 -5.34
N MET A 390 5.90 -16.49 -6.21
CA MET A 390 6.23 -16.24 -7.60
C MET A 390 7.04 -14.95 -7.66
N ILE A 391 8.27 -15.00 -7.16
CA ILE A 391 9.28 -13.99 -7.46
C ILE A 391 10.27 -14.70 -8.35
N GLU A 392 10.32 -14.28 -9.60
CA GLU A 392 11.05 -15.01 -10.64
C GLU A 392 12.55 -15.07 -10.38
N GLN A 393 13.17 -14.04 -9.81
CA GLN A 393 14.61 -14.05 -9.50
C GLN A 393 15.00 -12.92 -8.52
N ARG A 394 16.27 -12.96 -8.04
CA ARG A 394 16.87 -11.86 -7.26
C ARG A 394 16.88 -10.58 -8.10
N THR A 395 16.51 -9.45 -7.50
CA THR A 395 16.58 -8.13 -8.14
C THR A 395 17.92 -7.46 -7.94
N PHE A 396 18.38 -6.71 -8.95
CA PHE A 396 19.50 -5.80 -8.81
C PHE A 396 19.13 -4.65 -7.87
N LEU A 397 19.99 -4.38 -6.89
CA LEU A 397 19.89 -3.17 -6.09
C LEU A 397 20.48 -2.02 -6.88
N GLU A 398 19.70 -0.95 -7.03
CA GLU A 398 20.11 0.21 -7.79
C GLU A 398 19.90 1.48 -6.97
N MET A 399 20.63 2.55 -7.29
CA MET A 399 20.43 3.82 -6.60
C MET A 399 19.03 4.38 -6.91
N PRO A 400 18.26 4.78 -5.88
CA PRO A 400 16.91 5.27 -6.07
C PRO A 400 16.95 6.67 -6.71
N ARG A 401 16.19 6.88 -7.78
CA ARG A 401 16.11 8.16 -8.48
C ARG A 401 15.08 9.06 -7.83
N TRP A 402 15.43 10.32 -7.59
CA TRP A 402 14.52 11.28 -6.96
C TRP A 402 13.19 11.43 -7.72
N SER A 403 13.22 11.42 -9.05
CA SER A 403 12.01 11.47 -9.88
C SER A 403 11.06 10.29 -9.66
N ALA A 404 11.60 9.08 -9.43
CA ALA A 404 10.81 7.90 -9.14
C ALA A 404 10.19 7.96 -7.73
N ILE A 405 10.97 8.41 -6.74
CA ILE A 405 10.52 8.59 -5.36
C ILE A 405 9.38 9.63 -5.31
N TRP A 406 9.59 10.78 -5.96
CA TRP A 406 8.61 11.85 -5.98
C TRP A 406 7.31 11.45 -6.68
N ARG A 407 7.41 10.73 -7.80
CA ARG A 407 6.25 10.20 -8.52
C ARG A 407 5.42 9.25 -7.64
N GLU A 408 6.07 8.32 -6.93
CA GLU A 408 5.40 7.43 -5.99
C GLU A 408 4.71 8.20 -4.85
N THR A 409 5.40 9.23 -4.34
CA THR A 409 4.91 10.10 -3.27
C THR A 409 3.67 10.87 -3.71
N GLN A 410 3.70 11.48 -4.91
CA GLN A 410 2.55 12.18 -5.48
C GLN A 410 1.35 11.25 -5.71
N GLY A 411 1.59 10.03 -6.21
CA GLY A 411 0.54 9.04 -6.41
C GLY A 411 -0.15 8.66 -5.10
N THR A 412 0.63 8.39 -4.06
CA THR A 412 0.12 8.04 -2.73
C THR A 412 -0.65 9.20 -2.10
N LEU A 413 -0.13 10.43 -2.21
CA LEU A 413 -0.77 11.62 -1.66
C LEU A 413 -2.09 11.92 -2.38
N LYS A 414 -2.12 11.83 -3.72
CA LYS A 414 -3.35 12.01 -4.50
C LYS A 414 -4.43 11.00 -4.07
N GLN A 415 -4.05 9.74 -3.86
CA GLN A 415 -4.98 8.71 -3.39
C GLN A 415 -5.51 9.00 -1.98
N PHE A 416 -4.66 9.48 -1.07
CA PHE A 416 -5.08 9.90 0.27
C PHE A 416 -6.11 11.04 0.20
N PHE A 417 -5.82 12.11 -0.52
CA PHE A 417 -6.71 13.27 -0.62
C PHE A 417 -8.03 12.94 -1.35
N THR A 418 -7.99 12.11 -2.39
CA THR A 418 -9.18 11.81 -3.19
C THR A 418 -10.09 10.79 -2.51
N ASN A 419 -9.54 9.85 -1.73
CA ASN A 419 -10.31 8.76 -1.13
C ASN A 419 -10.58 8.94 0.37
N ALA A 420 -9.59 9.40 1.16
CA ALA A 420 -9.72 9.43 2.61
C ALA A 420 -10.46 10.68 3.11
N ILE A 421 -10.12 11.87 2.57
CA ILE A 421 -10.68 13.14 3.05
C ILE A 421 -12.21 13.24 2.84
N PRO A 422 -12.78 12.90 1.66
CA PRO A 422 -14.24 13.02 1.48
C PRO A 422 -15.01 12.11 2.44
N ILE A 423 -14.49 10.91 2.68
CA ILE A 423 -15.11 9.96 3.62
C ILE A 423 -15.00 10.50 5.05
N PHE A 424 -13.84 11.05 5.43
CA PHE A 424 -13.66 11.68 6.73
C PHE A 424 -14.67 12.81 6.96
N LEU A 425 -14.82 13.75 6.01
CA LEU A 425 -15.78 14.86 6.10
C LEU A 425 -17.21 14.38 6.33
N VAL A 426 -17.64 13.34 5.61
CA VAL A 426 -18.97 12.76 5.76
C VAL A 426 -19.15 12.13 7.15
N ILE A 427 -18.15 11.39 7.63
CA ILE A 427 -18.20 10.75 8.94
C ILE A 427 -18.23 11.78 10.06
N THR A 428 -17.47 12.87 9.96
CA THR A 428 -17.47 13.92 11.00
C THR A 428 -18.82 14.61 11.10
N VAL A 429 -19.43 14.95 9.96
CA VAL A 429 -20.77 15.54 9.95
C VAL A 429 -21.80 14.59 10.55
N ILE A 430 -21.78 13.31 10.15
CA ILE A 430 -22.69 12.30 10.68
C ILE A 430 -22.48 12.13 12.19
N ALA A 431 -21.23 11.98 12.65
CA ALA A 431 -20.91 11.81 14.07
C ALA A 431 -21.37 12.99 14.91
N SER A 432 -21.14 14.24 14.46
CA SER A 432 -21.64 15.45 15.14
C SER A 432 -23.16 15.46 15.26
N VAL A 433 -23.89 15.04 14.21
CA VAL A 433 -25.36 14.96 14.26
C VAL A 433 -25.85 13.84 15.18
N LEU A 434 -25.15 12.69 15.23
CA LEU A 434 -25.51 11.63 16.18
C LEU A 434 -25.25 12.04 17.64
N ASP A 435 -24.20 12.83 17.87
CA ASP A 435 -23.87 13.35 19.19
C ASP A 435 -24.90 14.37 19.68
N SER A 436 -25.33 15.29 18.80
CA SER A 436 -26.35 16.29 19.13
C SER A 436 -27.71 15.67 19.50
N LEU A 437 -28.02 14.51 18.92
CA LEU A 437 -29.20 13.71 19.25
C LEU A 437 -29.04 12.87 20.52
N GLY A 438 -27.87 12.88 21.17
CA GLY A 438 -27.57 12.03 22.33
C GLY A 438 -27.53 10.53 22.00
N LEU A 439 -27.43 10.15 20.73
CA LEU A 439 -27.47 8.74 20.33
C LEU A 439 -26.19 8.01 20.74
N ILE A 440 -25.06 8.71 20.73
CA ILE A 440 -23.75 8.15 21.11
C ILE A 440 -23.73 7.78 22.60
N THR A 441 -24.26 8.64 23.47
CA THR A 441 -24.36 8.37 24.91
C THR A 441 -25.35 7.25 25.20
N LEU A 442 -26.50 7.22 24.52
CA LEU A 442 -27.46 6.11 24.64
C LEU A 442 -26.87 4.76 24.22
N LEU A 443 -26.08 4.73 23.14
CA LEU A 443 -25.34 3.53 22.72
C LEU A 443 -24.26 3.13 23.74
N ALA A 444 -23.59 4.12 24.35
CA ALA A 444 -22.61 3.87 25.41
C ALA A 444 -23.25 3.24 26.64
N ASP A 445 -24.41 3.74 27.09
CA ASP A 445 -25.15 3.19 28.22
C ASP A 445 -25.58 1.73 27.99
N TRP A 446 -25.92 1.40 26.75
CA TRP A 446 -26.22 0.01 26.35
C TRP A 446 -25.00 -0.91 26.38
N ILE A 447 -23.79 -0.38 26.12
CA ILE A 447 -22.54 -1.14 26.08
C ILE A 447 -21.85 -1.17 27.45
N ASN A 448 -22.11 -0.21 28.33
CA ASN A 448 -21.58 -0.14 29.70
C ASN A 448 -21.62 -1.48 30.46
N PRO A 449 -22.72 -2.27 30.49
CA PRO A 449 -22.71 -3.57 31.19
C PRO A 449 -21.69 -4.57 30.63
N LEU A 450 -21.32 -4.43 29.35
CA LEU A 450 -20.29 -5.27 28.73
C LEU A 450 -18.87 -4.86 29.14
N MET A 451 -18.63 -3.63 29.61
CA MET A 451 -17.31 -3.18 30.06
C MET A 451 -16.82 -3.96 31.29
N GLY A 452 -17.76 -4.39 32.15
CA GLY A 452 -17.46 -5.26 33.29
C GLY A 452 -16.79 -6.60 32.89
N LEU A 453 -17.10 -7.14 31.70
CA LEU A 453 -16.49 -8.38 31.18
C LEU A 453 -14.98 -8.23 30.93
N PHE A 454 -14.54 -7.01 30.61
CA PHE A 454 -13.15 -6.65 30.34
C PHE A 454 -12.45 -6.04 31.56
N ASN A 455 -13.13 -6.01 32.72
CA ASN A 455 -12.66 -5.33 33.93
C ASN A 455 -12.35 -3.85 33.67
N LEU A 456 -13.09 -3.21 32.76
CA LEU A 456 -12.97 -1.79 32.44
C LEU A 456 -14.06 -0.99 33.17
N PRO A 457 -13.74 0.20 33.69
CA PRO A 457 -14.74 1.08 34.28
C PRO A 457 -15.68 1.63 33.19
N PRO A 458 -16.91 2.06 33.54
CA PRO A 458 -17.94 2.49 32.57
C PRO A 458 -17.48 3.61 31.63
N GLU A 459 -16.59 4.47 32.11
CA GLU A 459 -16.02 5.60 31.36
C GLU A 459 -15.25 5.15 30.11
N ALA A 460 -14.86 3.88 30.01
CA ALA A 460 -14.18 3.30 28.85
C ALA A 460 -15.09 3.08 27.63
N ALA A 461 -16.41 3.00 27.80
CA ALA A 461 -17.33 2.65 26.72
C ALA A 461 -17.34 3.70 25.59
N VAL A 462 -17.39 4.99 25.97
CA VAL A 462 -17.42 6.11 25.03
C VAL A 462 -16.15 6.14 24.15
N PRO A 463 -14.92 6.11 24.71
CA PRO A 463 -13.69 5.97 23.92
C PRO A 463 -13.70 4.77 22.97
N ILE A 464 -14.17 3.59 23.39
CA ILE A 464 -14.17 2.37 22.57
C ILE A 464 -15.13 2.47 21.39
N ILE A 465 -16.35 2.97 21.61
CA ILE A 465 -17.35 3.15 20.56
C ILE A 465 -16.84 4.15 19.53
N LEU A 466 -16.30 5.27 19.98
CA LEU A 466 -15.79 6.30 19.11
C LEU A 466 -14.56 5.80 18.34
N ALA A 467 -13.61 5.14 19.01
CA ALA A 467 -12.45 4.52 18.39
C ALA A 467 -12.81 3.48 17.31
N SER A 468 -13.98 2.87 17.40
CA SER A 468 -14.50 1.94 16.38
C SER A 468 -14.95 2.67 15.12
N ILE A 469 -15.55 3.85 15.25
CA ILE A 469 -15.96 4.70 14.12
C ILE A 469 -14.72 5.41 13.55
N ARG A 470 -13.94 6.07 14.41
CA ARG A 470 -12.80 6.93 14.09
C ARG A 470 -11.75 6.80 15.20
N LYS A 471 -10.48 6.55 14.84
CA LYS A 471 -9.43 6.16 15.81
C LYS A 471 -8.96 7.29 16.75
N ASP A 472 -9.44 8.51 16.58
CA ASP A 472 -9.25 9.65 17.50
C ASP A 472 -10.00 9.49 18.82
N GLY A 473 -11.06 8.68 18.85
CA GLY A 473 -11.73 8.31 20.09
C GLY A 473 -10.79 7.71 21.14
N LEU A 474 -9.61 7.22 20.74
CA LEU A 474 -8.55 6.79 21.65
C LEU A 474 -8.03 7.92 22.54
N LEU A 475 -7.97 9.17 22.07
CA LEU A 475 -7.46 10.30 22.86
C LEU A 475 -8.36 10.64 24.06
N LEU A 476 -9.62 10.20 24.06
CA LEU A 476 -10.49 10.36 25.21
C LEU A 476 -10.01 9.54 26.42
N PHE A 477 -9.19 8.50 26.21
CA PHE A 477 -8.53 7.83 27.33
C PHE A 477 -7.46 8.71 28.00
N ALA A 478 -6.94 9.74 27.32
CA ALA A 478 -5.94 10.65 27.84
C ALA A 478 -6.51 11.80 28.69
N GLU A 479 -7.84 11.91 28.80
CA GLU A 479 -8.45 12.95 29.61
C GLU A 479 -8.13 12.75 31.11
N PRO A 480 -7.89 13.83 31.88
CA PRO A 480 -7.48 13.71 33.28
C PRO A 480 -8.50 12.94 34.14
N GLY A 481 -9.79 13.15 33.86
CA GLY A 481 -10.89 12.51 34.59
C GLY A 481 -10.98 11.00 34.33
N THR A 482 -10.71 10.55 33.11
CA THR A 482 -10.63 9.13 32.79
C THR A 482 -9.38 8.53 33.41
N LEU A 483 -8.20 9.09 33.13
CA LEU A 483 -6.90 8.54 33.54
C LEU A 483 -6.78 8.28 35.05
N ALA A 484 -7.39 9.12 35.89
CA ALA A 484 -7.34 8.98 37.34
C ALA A 484 -7.98 7.68 37.86
N VAL A 485 -8.87 7.06 37.08
CA VAL A 485 -9.64 5.86 37.46
C VAL A 485 -9.00 4.57 36.92
N PHE A 486 -8.19 4.64 35.86
CA PHE A 486 -7.64 3.46 35.19
C PHE A 486 -6.30 3.00 35.79
N THR A 487 -6.18 1.69 35.97
CA THR A 487 -4.89 1.02 36.22
C THR A 487 -4.09 0.85 34.91
N PRO A 488 -2.74 0.69 34.96
CA PRO A 488 -1.92 0.48 33.77
C PRO A 488 -2.40 -0.66 32.85
N LEU A 489 -2.86 -1.77 33.45
CA LEU A 489 -3.41 -2.90 32.70
C LEU A 489 -4.75 -2.57 32.03
N GLN A 490 -5.60 -1.79 32.69
CA GLN A 490 -6.87 -1.36 32.11
C GLN A 490 -6.67 -0.34 30.99
N ILE A 491 -5.69 0.58 31.11
CA ILE A 491 -5.30 1.47 30.01
C ILE A 491 -4.82 0.64 28.82
N LEU A 492 -3.92 -0.32 29.05
CA LEU A 492 -3.42 -1.21 27.99
C LEU A 492 -4.55 -1.99 27.32
N THR A 493 -5.45 -2.57 28.12
CA THR A 493 -6.59 -3.36 27.63
C THR A 493 -7.60 -2.49 26.88
N GLY A 494 -7.93 -1.31 27.40
CA GLY A 494 -8.86 -0.37 26.78
C GLY A 494 -8.33 0.17 25.46
N VAL A 495 -7.07 0.59 25.42
CA VAL A 495 -6.40 1.06 24.20
C VAL A 495 -6.27 -0.06 23.16
N TYR A 496 -5.91 -1.27 23.57
CA TYR A 496 -5.86 -2.43 22.67
C TYR A 496 -7.24 -2.76 22.09
N LEU A 497 -8.27 -2.86 22.95
CA LEU A 497 -9.64 -3.15 22.52
C LEU A 497 -10.15 -2.05 21.57
N ALA A 498 -10.04 -0.79 21.95
CA ALA A 498 -10.43 0.36 21.11
C ALA A 498 -9.66 0.39 19.78
N GLY A 499 -8.38 0.03 19.80
CA GLY A 499 -7.53 -0.04 18.62
C GLY A 499 -7.95 -1.12 17.63
N VAL A 500 -8.29 -2.32 18.12
CA VAL A 500 -8.38 -3.53 17.30
C VAL A 500 -9.83 -4.02 17.09
N LEU A 501 -10.80 -3.59 17.90
CA LEU A 501 -12.20 -4.06 17.87
C LEU A 501 -12.81 -4.03 16.47
N LEU A 502 -12.66 -2.91 15.78
CA LEU A 502 -13.11 -2.73 14.41
C LEU A 502 -12.11 -1.87 13.63
N PRO A 503 -11.97 -2.09 12.30
CA PRO A 503 -11.29 -1.12 11.45
C PRO A 503 -12.09 0.18 11.47
N CYS A 504 -11.42 1.33 11.40
CA CYS A 504 -12.13 2.60 11.32
C CYS A 504 -13.09 2.61 10.12
N LEU A 505 -14.17 3.38 10.20
CA LEU A 505 -15.22 3.37 9.20
C LEU A 505 -14.70 3.71 7.79
N VAL A 506 -13.71 4.59 7.68
CA VAL A 506 -13.01 4.88 6.41
C VAL A 506 -12.36 3.63 5.82
N THR A 507 -11.66 2.86 6.66
CA THR A 507 -11.01 1.61 6.24
C THR A 507 -12.04 0.54 5.90
N ALA A 508 -13.10 0.40 6.70
CA ALA A 508 -14.18 -0.56 6.46
C ALA A 508 -14.87 -0.30 5.10
N LEU A 509 -15.20 0.96 4.80
CA LEU A 509 -15.77 1.36 3.51
C LEU A 509 -14.81 1.14 2.35
N THR A 510 -13.52 1.40 2.56
CA THR A 510 -12.47 1.11 1.56
C THR A 510 -12.37 -0.40 1.29
N ILE A 511 -12.40 -1.24 2.33
CA ILE A 511 -12.40 -2.70 2.19
C ILE A 511 -13.66 -3.18 1.44
N ALA A 512 -14.82 -2.62 1.77
CA ALA A 512 -16.08 -2.94 1.12
C ALA A 512 -16.07 -2.62 -0.38
N ARG A 513 -15.46 -1.48 -0.75
CA ARG A 513 -15.25 -1.07 -2.16
C ARG A 513 -14.20 -1.93 -2.89
N GLU A 514 -13.14 -2.35 -2.20
CA GLU A 514 -12.01 -3.08 -2.81
C GLU A 514 -12.21 -4.59 -2.96
N GLN A 515 -13.05 -5.19 -2.10
CA GLN A 515 -13.32 -6.62 -2.07
C GLN A 515 -14.79 -6.90 -2.35
N SER A 516 -15.64 -6.64 -1.35
CA SER A 516 -17.09 -6.70 -1.40
C SER A 516 -17.64 -6.31 -0.02
N VAL A 517 -18.89 -5.84 0.02
CA VAL A 517 -19.61 -5.56 1.28
C VAL A 517 -19.72 -6.83 2.14
N GLN A 518 -20.01 -7.98 1.52
CA GLN A 518 -20.10 -9.27 2.24
C GLN A 518 -18.77 -9.65 2.91
N PHE A 519 -17.66 -9.45 2.21
CA PHE A 519 -16.33 -9.70 2.79
C PHE A 519 -16.05 -8.74 3.94
N ALA A 520 -16.33 -7.45 3.79
CA ALA A 520 -16.12 -6.45 4.83
C ALA A 520 -16.90 -6.77 6.12
N VAL A 521 -18.18 -7.14 6.00
CA VAL A 521 -19.01 -7.52 7.16
C VAL A 521 -18.47 -8.79 7.84
N ARG A 522 -18.10 -9.82 7.07
CA ARG A 522 -17.50 -11.05 7.64
C ARG A 522 -16.17 -10.77 8.32
N LEU A 523 -15.34 -9.89 7.75
CA LEU A 523 -14.07 -9.47 8.33
C LEU A 523 -14.30 -8.75 9.65
N MET A 524 -15.21 -7.77 9.69
CA MET A 524 -15.55 -7.02 10.90
C MET A 524 -16.08 -7.93 12.01
N ALA A 525 -16.95 -8.89 11.68
CA ALA A 525 -17.45 -9.85 12.66
C ALA A 525 -16.33 -10.73 13.24
N ARG A 526 -15.44 -11.26 12.38
CA ARG A 526 -14.28 -12.06 12.82
C ARG A 526 -13.31 -11.24 13.66
N GLN A 527 -13.06 -10.00 13.26
CA GLN A 527 -12.19 -9.05 13.96
C GLN A 527 -12.76 -8.71 15.33
N ALA A 528 -14.05 -8.43 15.44
CA ALA A 528 -14.70 -8.15 16.71
C ALA A 528 -14.63 -9.37 17.66
N ILE A 529 -14.94 -10.58 17.17
CA ILE A 529 -14.82 -11.81 17.98
C ILE A 529 -13.38 -12.00 18.46
N ALA A 530 -12.39 -11.83 17.58
CA ALA A 530 -10.99 -11.98 17.93
C ALA A 530 -10.53 -10.91 18.95
N ALA A 531 -10.88 -9.64 18.71
CA ALA A 531 -10.55 -8.53 19.59
C ALA A 531 -11.17 -8.72 20.98
N ILE A 532 -12.44 -9.11 21.07
CA ILE A 532 -13.11 -9.43 22.34
C ILE A 532 -12.37 -10.58 23.06
N SER A 533 -12.09 -11.68 22.35
CA SER A 533 -11.43 -12.85 22.94
C SER A 533 -10.03 -12.52 23.47
N PHE A 534 -9.24 -11.77 22.69
CA PHE A 534 -7.90 -11.36 23.08
C PHE A 534 -7.93 -10.33 24.21
N SER A 535 -8.78 -9.31 24.15
CA SER A 535 -8.92 -8.33 25.23
C SER A 535 -9.38 -8.98 26.55
N MET A 536 -10.27 -9.98 26.50
CA MET A 536 -10.60 -10.76 27.70
C MET A 536 -9.37 -11.51 28.22
N LEU A 537 -8.61 -12.17 27.34
CA LEU A 537 -7.38 -12.85 27.75
C LEU A 537 -6.39 -11.88 28.40
N LEU A 538 -6.20 -10.69 27.83
CA LEU A 538 -5.32 -9.66 28.38
C LEU A 538 -5.80 -9.15 29.75
N ALA A 539 -7.10 -8.87 29.89
CA ALA A 539 -7.71 -8.37 31.13
C ALA A 539 -7.57 -9.36 32.29
N TRP A 540 -7.73 -10.66 32.02
CA TRP A 540 -7.78 -11.70 33.05
C TRP A 540 -6.41 -12.34 33.33
N VAL A 541 -5.54 -12.48 32.32
CA VAL A 541 -4.17 -13.01 32.51
C VAL A 541 -3.28 -12.02 33.26
N GLY A 542 -3.46 -10.70 33.04
CA GLY A 542 -2.70 -9.67 33.76
C GLY A 542 -3.03 -9.55 35.26
N ARG A 543 -3.96 -10.36 35.78
CA ARG A 543 -4.33 -10.41 37.21
C ARG A 543 -3.54 -11.47 38.00
N TRP A 544 -2.85 -12.38 37.29
CA TRP A 544 -2.15 -13.54 37.87
C TRP A 544 -0.62 -13.36 37.95
N GLY A 545 -0.09 -12.25 37.45
CA GLY A 545 1.32 -11.84 37.60
C GLY A 545 1.37 -10.46 38.22
#